data_AF-A0A7C9CT28-F1
#
_entry.id   AF-A0A7C9CT28-F1
#
_cell.length_a   1.000
_cell.length_b   1.000
_cell.length_c   1.000
_cell.angle_alpha   90.00
_cell.angle_beta   90.00
_cell.angle_gamma   90.00
#
_symmetry.space_group_name_H-M   'P 1'
#
loop_
_entity.id
_entity.type
_entity.pdbx_description
1 polymer ?
#
loop_
_entity_poly.entity_id
_entity_poly.type
_entity_poly.pdbx_seq_one_letter_code
_entity_poly.pdbx_strand_id
1 'polypeptide(L)'
;LPYLNLLYSALPFPLTKSIPMASITLLDLHQYHRVDRSLFARMVIQLSRDPAESLLAMAFWFWLKDKNFLCLITRILRASDFVVNKVIDEALLCLNSLAPDQPMPPIADIYFTRAAMQSYV
;
A
#
# COMPACT_ATOMS: atom_id res chain seq x y z
N LEU A 1 -21.68 0.45 -30.71
CA LEU A 1 -21.50 -0.13 -32.06
C LEU A 1 -21.79 0.81 -33.26
N PRO A 2 -21.90 2.14 -33.14
CA PRO A 2 -21.75 2.99 -34.35
C PRO A 2 -20.60 4.01 -34.32
N TYR A 3 -20.16 4.48 -33.14
CA TYR A 3 -19.15 5.55 -33.06
C TYR A 3 -17.68 5.10 -33.13
N LEU A 4 -17.38 3.85 -32.73
CA LEU A 4 -16.02 3.30 -32.80
C LEU A 4 -15.57 2.95 -34.22
N ASN A 5 -16.51 2.70 -35.13
CA ASN A 5 -16.20 2.31 -36.52
C ASN A 5 -15.82 3.51 -37.41
N LEU A 6 -16.17 4.74 -37.01
CA LEU A 6 -15.86 5.96 -37.76
C LEU A 6 -14.45 6.51 -37.48
N LEU A 7 -13.87 6.19 -36.33
CA LEU A 7 -12.48 6.58 -35.98
C LEU A 7 -11.43 5.68 -36.62
N TYR A 8 -11.79 4.43 -36.93
CA TYR A 8 -10.86 3.43 -37.48
C TYR A 8 -10.62 3.56 -38.99
N SER A 9 -11.51 4.22 -39.73
CA SER A 9 -11.41 4.35 -41.20
C SER A 9 -10.52 5.52 -41.66
N ALA A 10 -10.03 6.37 -40.75
CA ALA A 10 -9.37 7.63 -41.09
C ALA A 10 -7.83 7.62 -40.93
N LEU A 11 -7.20 6.50 -40.56
CA LEU A 11 -5.73 6.44 -40.39
C LEU A 11 -5.08 5.64 -41.53
N PRO A 12 -4.29 6.30 -42.41
CA PRO A 12 -3.70 5.62 -43.56
C PRO A 12 -2.26 5.17 -43.27
N PHE A 13 -2.02 4.19 -42.39
CA PHE A 13 -0.71 3.52 -42.32
C PHE A 13 -0.81 2.09 -41.75
N PRO A 14 -0.10 1.09 -42.33
CA PRO A 14 -0.11 -0.27 -41.81
C PRO A 14 1.01 -0.44 -40.78
N LEU A 15 0.66 -0.68 -39.52
CA LEU A 15 1.59 -1.24 -38.54
C LEU A 15 0.87 -2.32 -37.75
N THR A 16 0.67 -3.46 -38.39
CA THR A 16 0.53 -4.76 -37.72
C THR A 16 1.87 -5.15 -37.11
N LYS A 17 2.38 -4.37 -36.16
CA LYS A 17 3.33 -4.89 -35.18
C LYS A 17 2.45 -5.33 -34.03
N SER A 18 2.05 -6.61 -34.02
CA SER A 18 1.36 -7.19 -32.88
C SER A 18 2.29 -7.05 -31.68
N ILE A 19 2.02 -6.04 -30.85
CA ILE A 19 2.56 -5.97 -29.51
C ILE A 19 2.11 -7.28 -28.86
N PRO A 20 3.02 -8.19 -28.48
CA PRO A 20 2.61 -9.41 -27.81
C PRO A 20 1.82 -8.97 -26.57
N MET A 21 0.56 -9.41 -26.49
CA MET A 21 -0.22 -9.30 -25.26
C MET A 21 0.56 -10.07 -24.21
N ALA A 22 1.33 -9.36 -23.39
CA ALA A 22 2.09 -9.96 -22.32
C ALA A 22 1.07 -10.64 -21.37
N SER A 23 1.00 -11.97 -21.43
CA SER A 23 0.17 -12.73 -20.51
C SER A 23 0.86 -12.70 -19.15
N ILE A 24 0.33 -11.91 -18.23
CA ILE A 24 0.81 -11.86 -16.85
C ILE A 24 0.56 -13.24 -16.22
N THR A 25 1.60 -13.91 -15.75
CA THR A 25 1.44 -15.21 -15.10
C THR A 25 1.03 -15.03 -13.64
N LEU A 26 0.43 -16.07 -13.05
CA LEU A 26 0.13 -16.09 -11.62
C LEU A 26 1.40 -15.93 -10.77
N LEU A 27 2.52 -16.51 -11.22
CA LEU A 27 3.83 -16.34 -10.56
C LEU A 27 4.26 -14.87 -10.54
N ASP A 28 4.08 -14.16 -11.66
CA ASP A 28 4.40 -12.73 -11.75
C ASP A 28 3.54 -11.91 -10.77
N LEU A 29 2.24 -12.22 -10.64
CA LEU A 29 1.35 -11.57 -9.67
C LEU A 29 1.75 -11.85 -8.22
N HIS A 30 2.11 -13.10 -7.90
CA HIS A 30 2.59 -13.47 -6.56
C HIS A 30 3.89 -12.76 -6.21
N GLN A 31 4.81 -12.67 -7.17
CA GLN A 31 6.10 -12.05 -6.99
C GLN A 31 5.96 -10.53 -6.81
N TYR A 32 5.07 -9.90 -7.58
CA TYR A 32 4.78 -8.46 -7.49
C TYR A 32 4.27 -8.07 -6.09
N HIS A 33 3.33 -8.84 -5.53
CA HIS A 33 2.73 -8.57 -4.22
C HIS A 33 3.43 -9.26 -3.05
N ARG A 34 4.61 -9.84 -3.26
CA ARG A 34 5.28 -10.65 -2.25
C ARG A 34 5.52 -9.88 -0.95
N VAL A 35 6.01 -8.66 -1.05
CA VAL A 35 6.32 -7.80 0.11
C VAL A 35 5.05 -7.45 0.88
N ASP A 36 4.01 -7.02 0.18
CA ASP A 36 2.73 -6.62 0.78
C ASP A 36 2.08 -7.79 1.52
N ARG A 37 2.06 -8.97 0.88
CA ARG A 37 1.52 -10.21 1.48
C ARG A 37 2.34 -10.68 2.67
N SER A 38 3.67 -10.57 2.62
CA SER A 38 4.54 -10.89 3.75
C SER A 38 4.29 -9.97 4.94
N LEU A 39 4.09 -8.67 4.71
CA LEU A 39 3.78 -7.74 5.80
C LEU A 39 2.40 -8.03 6.40
N PHE A 40 1.38 -8.24 5.58
CA PHE A 40 0.04 -8.61 6.06
C PHE A 40 0.05 -9.92 6.86
N ALA A 41 0.75 -10.94 6.35
CA ALA A 41 0.92 -12.21 7.05
C ALA A 41 1.66 -12.03 8.39
N ARG A 42 2.70 -11.19 8.44
CA ARG A 42 3.40 -10.87 9.69
C ARG A 42 2.46 -10.24 10.72
N MET A 43 1.63 -9.27 10.31
CA MET A 43 0.69 -8.61 11.23
C MET A 43 -0.36 -9.57 11.79
N VAL A 44 -1.01 -10.34 10.92
CA VAL A 44 -2.13 -11.20 11.33
C VAL A 44 -1.64 -12.48 12.01
N ILE A 45 -0.62 -13.14 11.46
CA ILE A 45 -0.21 -14.47 11.91
C ILE A 45 0.84 -14.36 13.03
N GLN A 46 1.87 -13.53 12.86
CA GLN A 46 2.99 -13.47 13.82
C GLN A 46 2.69 -12.53 14.99
N LEU A 47 2.05 -11.39 14.73
CA LEU A 47 1.70 -10.41 15.77
C LEU A 47 0.28 -10.58 16.31
N SER A 48 -0.49 -11.52 15.77
CA SER A 48 -1.87 -11.83 16.19
C SER A 48 -2.79 -10.60 16.22
N ARG A 49 -2.56 -9.65 15.30
CA ARG A 49 -3.42 -8.46 15.14
C ARG A 49 -4.71 -8.81 14.42
N ASP A 50 -5.75 -8.03 14.69
CA ASP A 50 -7.03 -8.18 14.02
C ASP A 50 -6.85 -8.02 12.49
N PRO A 51 -7.43 -8.92 11.67
CA PRO A 51 -7.29 -8.84 10.22
C PRO A 51 -7.89 -7.57 9.60
N ALA A 52 -8.98 -7.05 10.15
CA ALA A 52 -9.62 -5.85 9.63
C ALA A 52 -8.79 -4.60 9.95
N GLU A 53 -8.30 -4.48 11.18
CA GLU A 53 -7.35 -3.43 11.58
C GLU A 53 -6.07 -3.47 10.74
N SER A 54 -5.52 -4.66 10.53
CA SER A 54 -4.31 -4.87 9.72
C SER A 54 -4.53 -4.45 8.26
N LEU A 55 -5.72 -4.70 7.72
CA LEU A 55 -6.09 -4.29 6.36
C LEU A 55 -6.22 -2.77 6.25
N LEU A 56 -6.82 -2.11 7.25
CA LEU A 56 -6.93 -0.66 7.32
C LEU A 56 -5.57 0.01 7.39
N ALA A 57 -4.66 -0.51 8.23
CA ALA A 57 -3.28 -0.03 8.32
C ALA A 57 -2.54 -0.17 6.97
N MET A 58 -2.69 -1.31 6.28
CA MET A 58 -2.14 -1.49 4.92
C MET A 58 -2.69 -0.46 3.93
N ALA A 59 -4.00 -0.23 3.93
CA ALA A 59 -4.64 0.75 3.05
C ALA A 59 -4.10 2.17 3.30
N PHE A 60 -3.90 2.53 4.57
CA PHE A 60 -3.28 3.79 4.95
C PHE A 60 -1.84 3.92 4.43
N TRP A 61 -1.01 2.89 4.55
CA TRP A 61 0.36 2.93 4.03
C TRP A 61 0.44 2.93 2.50
N PHE A 62 -0.51 2.29 1.80
CA PHE A 62 -0.62 2.41 0.35
C PHE A 62 -0.99 3.83 -0.07
N TRP A 63 -1.92 4.47 0.64
CA TRP A 63 -2.24 5.88 0.40
C TRP A 63 -1.02 6.78 0.62
N LEU A 64 -0.19 6.52 1.63
CA LEU A 64 1.08 7.23 1.83
C LEU A 64 2.10 6.96 0.72
N LYS A 65 2.16 5.74 0.19
CA LYS A 65 3.04 5.42 -0.95
C LYS A 65 2.73 6.31 -2.16
N ASP A 66 1.45 6.55 -2.43
CA ASP A 66 0.99 7.47 -3.49
C ASP A 66 1.36 8.94 -3.20
N LYS A 67 1.64 9.30 -1.94
CA LYS A 67 2.15 10.61 -1.50
C LYS A 67 3.67 10.71 -1.45
N ASN A 68 4.41 9.83 -2.14
CA ASN A 68 5.88 9.75 -2.24
C ASN A 68 6.60 9.07 -1.06
N PHE A 69 5.92 8.30 -0.22
CA PHE A 69 6.59 7.48 0.82
C PHE A 69 6.99 6.08 0.27
N LEU A 70 7.82 6.05 -0.78
CA LEU A 70 8.04 4.89 -1.67
C LEU A 70 8.71 3.63 -1.06
N CYS A 71 9.15 3.65 0.20
CA CYS A 71 9.77 2.49 0.86
C CYS A 71 9.15 2.15 2.22
N LEU A 72 8.00 2.74 2.55
CA LEU A 72 7.37 2.59 3.87
C LEU A 72 7.11 1.11 4.21
N ILE A 73 6.43 0.38 3.32
CA ILE A 73 6.06 -1.03 3.51
C ILE A 73 7.29 -1.92 3.70
N THR A 74 8.32 -1.74 2.87
CA THR A 74 9.58 -2.49 3.00
C THR A 74 10.32 -2.18 4.29
N ARG A 75 10.24 -0.94 4.81
CA ARG A 75 10.87 -0.55 6.07
C ARG A 75 10.12 -1.14 7.27
N ILE A 76 8.79 -1.07 7.27
CA ILE A 76 7.95 -1.69 8.31
C ILE A 76 8.18 -3.20 8.34
N LEU A 77 8.22 -3.86 7.18
CA LEU A 77 8.50 -5.30 7.10
C LEU A 77 9.85 -5.70 7.71
N ARG A 78 10.86 -4.82 7.70
CA ARG A 78 12.20 -5.09 8.27
C ARG A 78 12.36 -4.61 9.71
N ALA A 79 11.39 -3.86 10.24
CA ALA A 79 11.45 -3.34 11.61
C ALA A 79 11.20 -4.45 12.63
N SER A 80 11.49 -4.20 13.91
CA SER A 80 11.18 -5.15 15.00
C SER A 80 9.68 -5.26 15.24
N ASP A 81 9.23 -6.34 15.85
CA ASP A 81 7.79 -6.57 16.15
C ASP A 81 7.20 -5.44 17.01
N PHE A 82 7.99 -4.90 17.92
CA PHE A 82 7.61 -3.73 18.71
C PHE A 82 7.32 -2.51 17.83
N VAL A 83 8.21 -2.22 16.88
CA VAL A 83 8.04 -1.09 15.97
C VAL A 83 6.84 -1.31 15.05
N VAL A 84 6.66 -2.51 14.51
CA VAL A 84 5.51 -2.83 13.65
C VAL A 84 4.21 -2.61 14.41
N ASN A 85 4.09 -3.12 15.64
CA ASN A 85 2.91 -2.90 16.47
C ASN A 85 2.61 -1.41 16.69
N LYS A 86 3.63 -0.62 17.02
CA LYS A 86 3.46 0.82 17.25
C LYS A 86 3.05 1.58 16.00
N VAL A 87 3.60 1.22 14.84
CA VAL A 87 3.23 1.87 13.57
C VAL A 87 1.81 1.47 13.13
N ILE A 88 1.34 0.28 13.46
CA ILE A 88 -0.07 -0.12 13.27
C ILE A 88 -0.98 0.72 14.18
N ASP A 89 -0.67 0.80 15.48
CA ASP A 89 -1.46 1.59 16.44
C ASP A 89 -1.53 3.06 15.99
N GLU A 90 -0.42 3.64 15.54
CA GLU A 90 -0.37 5.00 15.01
C GLU A 90 -1.21 5.17 13.74
N ALA A 91 -1.15 4.23 12.80
CA ALA A 91 -1.97 4.26 11.59
C ALA A 91 -3.47 4.24 11.92
N LEU A 92 -3.88 3.39 12.86
CA LEU A 92 -5.27 3.32 13.32
C LEU A 92 -5.71 4.59 14.05
N LEU A 93 -4.86 5.15 14.90
CA LEU A 93 -5.11 6.44 15.55
C LEU A 93 -5.33 7.55 14.52
N CYS A 94 -4.51 7.60 13.47
CA CYS A 94 -4.67 8.58 12.39
C CYS A 94 -5.99 8.37 11.64
N LEU A 95 -6.32 7.12 11.29
CA LEU A 95 -7.58 6.80 10.61
C LEU A 95 -8.81 7.13 11.46
N ASN A 96 -8.77 6.81 12.75
CA ASN A 96 -9.87 7.09 13.68
C ASN A 96 -10.10 8.59 13.87
N SER A 97 -9.04 9.41 13.75
CA SER A 97 -9.16 10.88 13.82
C SER A 97 -9.86 11.52 12.63
N LEU A 98 -10.11 10.76 11.55
CA LEU A 98 -10.90 11.24 10.41
C LEU A 98 -12.41 11.16 10.66
N ALA A 99 -12.85 10.48 11.73
CA ALA A 99 -14.25 10.41 12.08
C ALA A 99 -14.76 11.77 12.59
N PRO A 100 -15.98 12.21 12.20
CA PRO A 100 -16.47 13.57 12.41
C PRO A 100 -16.55 13.99 13.89
N ASP A 101 -16.67 13.04 14.81
CA ASP A 101 -16.83 13.28 16.25
C ASP A 101 -15.59 12.87 17.07
N GLN A 102 -14.46 12.57 16.43
CA GLN A 102 -13.24 12.17 17.13
C GLN A 102 -12.22 13.31 17.15
N PRO A 103 -11.84 13.84 18.33
CA PRO A 103 -10.77 14.82 18.41
C PRO A 103 -9.46 14.19 17.94
N MET A 104 -8.64 14.97 17.23
CA MET A 104 -7.32 14.54 16.82
C MET A 104 -6.52 14.11 18.06
N PRO A 105 -5.90 12.90 18.08
CA PRO A 105 -5.10 12.47 19.21
C PRO A 105 -3.94 13.46 19.45
N PRO A 106 -3.49 13.64 20.70
CA PRO A 106 -2.39 14.54 21.03
C PRO A 106 -1.17 14.22 20.16
N ILE A 107 -0.53 15.24 19.59
CA ILE A 107 0.59 15.08 18.66
C ILE A 107 1.75 14.28 19.31
N ALA A 108 1.85 14.29 20.65
CA ALA A 108 2.77 13.47 21.44
C ALA A 108 2.65 11.95 21.21
N ASP A 109 1.47 11.44 20.86
CA ASP A 109 1.20 10.00 20.74
C ASP A 109 1.41 9.45 19.32
N ILE A 110 1.63 10.32 18.32
CA ILE A 110 1.77 9.98 16.88
C ILE A 110 3.22 10.02 16.38
N TYR A 111 4.22 10.09 17.27
CA TYR A 111 5.62 10.26 16.86
C TYR A 111 6.36 8.98 16.47
N PHE A 112 5.73 7.80 16.41
CA PHE A 112 6.47 6.55 16.27
C PHE A 112 7.05 6.35 14.86
N THR A 113 6.33 6.72 13.80
CA THR A 113 6.89 6.73 12.43
C THR A 113 8.02 7.74 12.28
N ARG A 114 7.95 8.91 12.93
CA ARG A 114 9.04 9.91 12.92
C ARG A 114 10.26 9.43 13.69
N ALA A 115 10.07 8.85 14.88
CA ALA A 115 11.15 8.31 15.70
C ALA A 115 11.82 7.10 15.03
N ALA A 116 11.04 6.18 14.45
CA ALA A 116 11.57 5.03 13.70
C ALA A 116 12.29 5.43 12.40
N MET A 117 12.00 6.61 11.85
CA MET A 117 12.75 7.15 10.71
C MET A 117 14.03 7.92 11.11
N GLN A 118 14.16 8.39 12.35
CA GLN A 118 15.31 9.19 12.81
C GLN A 118 16.39 8.37 13.53
N SER A 119 16.09 7.18 14.05
CA SER A 119 17.04 6.39 14.86
C SER A 119 18.05 5.52 14.08
N TYR A 120 18.15 5.69 12.75
CA TYR A 120 19.03 4.89 11.88
C TYR A 120 19.83 5.75 10.88
N VAL A 121 20.15 6.98 11.29
CA VAL A 121 21.24 7.79 10.71
C VAL A 121 22.39 7.74 11.71
#